data_AF-A0A7C6NL12-F1
#
_entry.id   AF-A0A7C6NL12-F1
#
_cell.length_a   1.000
_cell.length_b   1.000
_cell.length_c   1.000
_cell.angle_alpha   90.00
_cell.angle_beta   90.00
_cell.angle_gamma   90.00
#
_symmetry.space_group_name_H-M   'P 1'
#
loop_
_entity.id
_entity.type
_entity.pdbx_description
1 polymer ?
#
loop_
_entity_poly.entity_id
_entity_poly.type
_entity_poly.pdbx_seq_one_letter_code
_entity_poly.pdbx_strand_id
1 'polypeptide(L)'
;MQIFFDDESQLAPARVEVEQLDNGGFILRSPEPLGPYARCVGEWLEKWAQETPDALYLAAREGDGWRELSYAQVRETIGQLAQGLLDLGLSSAQPLIVLSGNDLDHAMLTLAAMHVGIPIGTVSVAYSKGRKDYSKLTTILNGFNPGCIFVITKIQPGLKPFKIVVS
;
A
#
# COMPACT_ATOMS: atom_id res chain seq x y z
N MET A 1 25.99 3.25 13.51
CA MET A 1 24.66 3.53 12.92
C MET A 1 24.43 5.03 13.01
N GLN A 2 25.26 5.79 12.30
CA GLN A 2 25.36 7.24 12.36
C GLN A 2 26.01 7.68 11.04
N ILE A 3 25.25 7.71 9.95
CA ILE A 3 25.82 8.00 8.61
C ILE A 3 24.81 8.71 7.67
N PHE A 4 23.50 8.51 7.78
CA PHE A 4 22.54 9.14 6.84
C PHE A 4 22.19 10.59 7.21
N PHE A 5 21.74 10.85 8.44
CA PHE A 5 21.25 12.17 8.85
C PHE A 5 22.35 13.21 9.14
N ASP A 6 23.60 12.74 9.30
CA ASP A 6 24.76 13.59 9.56
C ASP A 6 25.52 13.94 8.26
N ASP A 7 25.12 13.35 7.12
CA ASP A 7 25.69 13.64 5.80
C ASP A 7 24.83 14.69 5.09
N GLU A 8 25.27 15.95 5.13
CA GLU A 8 24.59 17.06 4.47
C GLU A 8 24.46 16.88 2.94
N SER A 9 25.22 15.97 2.32
CA SER A 9 25.06 15.64 0.90
C SER A 9 23.91 14.67 0.62
N GLN A 10 23.41 13.98 1.64
CA GLN A 10 22.27 13.05 1.56
C GLN A 10 20.94 13.69 1.96
N LEU A 11 20.98 14.89 2.56
CA LEU A 11 19.81 15.66 2.92
C LEU A 11 19.66 16.86 1.98
N ALA A 12 18.42 17.22 1.65
CA ALA A 12 18.16 18.48 1.00
C ALA A 12 18.59 19.63 1.93
N PRO A 13 19.23 20.71 1.42
CA PRO A 13 19.56 21.87 2.22
C PRO A 13 18.30 22.40 2.92
N ALA A 14 18.42 22.74 4.21
CA ALA A 14 17.31 23.25 5.03
C ALA A 14 16.93 24.69 4.64
N ARG A 15 16.43 24.88 3.43
CA ARG A 15 15.98 26.16 2.87
C ARG A 15 14.47 26.21 2.87
N VAL A 16 13.90 27.33 3.29
CA VAL A 16 12.46 27.56 3.33
C VAL A 16 12.16 29.02 2.99
N GLU A 17 11.16 29.24 2.16
CA GLU A 17 10.58 30.57 1.94
C GLU A 17 9.46 30.80 2.97
N VAL A 18 9.44 31.98 3.56
CA VAL A 18 8.45 32.36 4.57
C VAL A 18 7.66 33.55 4.05
N GLU A 19 6.37 33.36 3.78
CA GLU A 19 5.42 34.44 3.50
C GLU A 19 4.66 34.76 4.79
N GLN A 20 4.80 35.98 5.30
CA GLN A 20 4.03 36.46 6.44
C GLN A 20 2.63 36.89 5.96
N LEU A 21 1.59 36.51 6.70
CA LEU A 21 0.19 36.87 6.42
C LEU A 21 -0.28 38.02 7.32
N ASP A 22 -1.20 38.83 6.82
CA ASP A 22 -1.73 40.01 7.54
C ASP A 22 -2.42 39.68 8.88
N ASN A 23 -2.85 38.43 9.07
CA ASN A 23 -3.46 37.96 10.31
C ASN A 23 -2.46 37.43 11.36
N GLY A 24 -1.15 37.64 11.14
CA GLY A 24 -0.10 37.13 12.02
C GLY A 24 0.24 35.65 11.80
N GLY A 25 -0.33 35.00 10.78
CA GLY A 25 0.08 33.68 10.31
C GLY A 25 1.27 33.73 9.34
N PHE A 26 1.76 32.56 8.92
CA PHE A 26 2.79 32.45 7.88
C PHE A 26 2.59 31.20 7.02
N ILE A 27 3.09 31.25 5.78
CA ILE A 27 3.17 30.10 4.86
C ILE A 27 4.64 29.73 4.69
N LEU A 28 4.96 28.45 4.86
CA LEU A 28 6.27 27.89 4.53
C LEU A 28 6.22 27.21 3.16
N ARG A 29 7.17 27.52 2.28
CA ARG A 29 7.33 26.86 0.98
C ARG A 29 8.73 26.32 0.80
N SER A 30 8.84 25.17 0.13
CA SER A 30 10.11 24.70 -0.41
C SER A 30 10.53 25.64 -1.54
N PRO A 31 11.74 26.24 -1.50
CA PRO A 31 12.25 27.04 -2.61
C PRO A 31 12.71 26.18 -3.80
N GLU A 32 12.79 24.86 -3.63
CA GLU A 32 13.26 23.97 -4.68
C GLU A 32 12.17 23.77 -5.74
N PRO A 33 12.45 24.06 -7.03
CA PRO A 33 11.52 23.79 -8.11
C PRO A 33 11.17 22.30 -8.17
N LEU A 34 9.92 21.99 -8.48
CA LEU A 34 9.48 20.61 -8.66
C LEU A 34 10.20 20.00 -9.87
N GLY A 35 11.08 19.04 -9.62
CA GLY A 35 11.72 18.24 -10.66
C GLY A 35 10.75 17.25 -11.32
N PRO A 36 11.21 16.50 -12.34
CA PRO A 36 10.43 15.40 -12.92
C PRO A 36 10.03 14.39 -11.84
N TYR A 37 8.77 13.96 -11.85
CA TYR A 37 8.23 13.00 -10.89
C TYR A 37 7.44 11.91 -11.61
N ALA A 38 7.43 10.72 -11.03
CA ALA A 38 6.58 9.63 -11.49
C ALA A 38 5.11 9.99 -11.28
N ARG A 39 4.28 9.73 -12.28
CA ARG A 39 2.85 10.05 -12.29
C ARG A 39 2.05 9.15 -11.37
N CYS A 40 2.54 7.94 -11.08
CA CYS A 40 1.98 7.01 -10.11
C CYS A 40 3.06 6.05 -9.57
N VAL A 41 2.73 5.33 -8.48
CA VAL A 41 3.63 4.33 -7.87
C VAL A 41 4.05 3.24 -8.88
N GLY A 42 3.14 2.86 -9.79
CA GLY A 42 3.40 1.84 -10.80
C GLY A 42 4.55 2.17 -11.75
N GLU A 43 4.78 3.45 -12.08
CA GLU A 43 5.88 3.85 -12.96
C GLU A 43 7.26 3.52 -12.35
N TRP A 44 7.39 3.62 -11.03
CA TRP A 44 8.62 3.21 -10.34
C TRP A 44 8.87 1.72 -10.44
N LEU A 45 7.81 0.90 -10.28
CA LEU A 45 7.93 -0.54 -10.42
C LEU A 45 8.32 -0.93 -11.85
N GLU A 46 7.69 -0.33 -12.87
CA GLU A 46 8.04 -0.59 -14.27
C GLU A 46 9.50 -0.22 -14.56
N LYS A 47 9.93 0.95 -14.10
CA LYS A 47 11.31 1.42 -14.27
C LYS A 47 12.31 0.44 -13.65
N TRP A 48 12.14 0.12 -12.37
CA TRP A 48 13.13 -0.70 -11.65
C TRP A 48 13.07 -2.18 -12.01
N ALA A 49 11.93 -2.68 -12.47
CA ALA A 49 11.84 -4.01 -13.07
C ALA A 49 12.64 -4.13 -14.38
N GLN A 50 12.87 -3.01 -15.09
CA GLN A 50 13.71 -2.98 -16.30
C GLN A 50 15.17 -2.68 -15.99
N GLU A 51 15.44 -1.69 -15.12
CA GLU A 51 16.80 -1.23 -14.82
C GLU A 51 17.55 -2.18 -13.87
N THR A 52 16.86 -2.76 -12.89
CA THR A 52 17.46 -3.61 -11.85
C THR A 52 16.56 -4.80 -11.52
N PRO A 53 16.26 -5.69 -12.49
CA PRO A 53 15.27 -6.75 -12.35
C PRO A 53 15.53 -7.71 -11.18
N ASP A 54 16.80 -7.97 -10.89
CA ASP A 54 17.24 -8.93 -9.88
C ASP A 54 17.42 -8.30 -8.49
N ALA A 55 17.29 -6.98 -8.35
CA ALA A 55 17.41 -6.32 -7.06
C ALA A 55 16.23 -6.68 -6.15
N LEU A 56 16.52 -6.91 -4.88
CA LEU A 56 15.53 -7.22 -3.85
C LEU A 56 14.55 -6.04 -3.70
N TYR A 57 13.26 -6.32 -3.83
CA TYR A 57 12.22 -5.30 -3.66
C TYR A 57 11.39 -5.54 -2.39
N LEU A 58 10.85 -6.75 -2.20
CA LEU A 58 10.04 -7.09 -1.04
C LEU A 58 10.60 -8.31 -0.33
N ALA A 59 10.58 -8.28 1.01
CA ALA A 59 10.95 -9.43 1.83
C ALA A 59 10.06 -9.53 3.07
N ALA A 60 9.66 -10.75 3.42
CA ALA A 60 8.98 -11.02 4.69
C ALA A 60 9.45 -12.33 5.31
N ARG A 61 9.29 -12.45 6.63
CA ARG A 61 9.61 -13.68 7.36
C ARG A 61 8.67 -14.81 6.95
N GLU A 62 9.25 -15.96 6.60
CA GLU A 62 8.53 -17.19 6.27
C GLU A 62 9.16 -18.37 7.02
N GLY A 63 8.48 -18.85 8.06
CA GLY A 63 9.05 -19.81 9.01
C GLY A 63 10.31 -19.24 9.68
N ASP A 64 11.40 -20.02 9.64
CA ASP A 64 12.72 -19.59 10.14
C ASP A 64 13.51 -18.76 9.13
N GLY A 65 13.02 -18.65 7.89
CA GLY A 65 13.68 -17.98 6.77
C GLY A 65 13.03 -16.66 6.37
N TRP A 66 13.39 -16.21 5.16
CA TRP A 66 12.82 -15.05 4.48
C TRP A 66 12.30 -15.48 3.12
N ARG A 67 11.11 -15.00 2.77
CA ARG A 67 10.63 -14.97 1.40
C ARG A 67 11.04 -13.63 0.81
N GLU A 68 11.87 -13.68 -0.22
CA GLU A 68 12.45 -12.53 -0.90
C GLU A 68 11.93 -12.49 -2.33
N LEU A 69 11.58 -11.29 -2.81
CA LEU A 69 11.05 -11.07 -4.14
C LEU A 69 11.82 -9.94 -4.81
N SER A 70 12.33 -10.20 -6.02
CA SER A 70 12.98 -9.19 -6.85
C SER A 70 11.97 -8.27 -7.54
N TYR A 71 12.43 -7.14 -8.09
CA TYR A 71 11.57 -6.25 -8.89
C TYR A 71 10.87 -6.98 -10.04
N ALA A 72 11.57 -7.84 -10.77
CA ALA A 72 10.98 -8.60 -11.89
C ALA A 72 9.87 -9.56 -11.41
N GLN A 73 10.11 -10.30 -10.33
CA GLN A 73 9.14 -11.25 -9.76
C GLN A 73 7.89 -10.54 -9.24
N VAL A 74 8.07 -9.40 -8.57
CA VAL A 74 6.96 -8.57 -8.10
C VAL A 74 6.16 -8.04 -9.27
N ARG A 75 6.81 -7.52 -10.31
CA ARG A 75 6.13 -6.99 -11.50
C ARG A 75 5.30 -8.05 -12.22
N GLU A 76 5.85 -9.25 -12.41
CA GLU A 76 5.13 -10.36 -13.05
C GLU A 76 3.87 -10.72 -12.25
N THR A 77 4.03 -10.94 -10.95
CA THR A 77 2.92 -11.35 -10.07
C THR A 77 1.84 -10.27 -9.98
N ILE A 78 2.23 -8.98 -9.94
CA ILE A 78 1.29 -7.85 -9.99
C ILE A 78 0.45 -7.87 -11.26
N GLY A 79 1.04 -8.19 -12.42
CA GLY A 79 0.31 -8.29 -13.68
C GLY A 79 -0.79 -9.36 -13.64
N GLN A 80 -0.48 -10.52 -13.05
CA GLN A 80 -1.44 -11.62 -12.90
C GLN A 80 -2.58 -11.26 -11.93
N LEU A 81 -2.25 -10.68 -10.77
CA LEU A 81 -3.24 -10.23 -9.78
C LEU A 81 -4.11 -9.11 -10.33
N ALA A 82 -3.51 -8.16 -11.06
CA ALA A 82 -4.21 -7.03 -11.65
C ALA A 82 -5.29 -7.48 -12.63
N GLN A 83 -5.01 -8.49 -13.47
CA GLN A 83 -6.02 -9.06 -14.36
C GLN A 83 -7.19 -9.66 -13.55
N GLY A 84 -6.89 -10.43 -12.50
CA GLY A 84 -7.93 -10.98 -11.64
C GLY A 84 -8.79 -9.90 -10.97
N LEU A 85 -8.19 -8.76 -10.57
CA LEU A 85 -8.93 -7.63 -10.01
C LEU A 85 -9.85 -6.94 -11.03
N LEU A 86 -9.42 -6.84 -12.31
CA LEU A 86 -10.26 -6.34 -13.39
C LEU A 86 -11.45 -7.27 -13.65
N ASP A 87 -11.23 -8.59 -13.62
CA ASP A 87 -12.28 -9.59 -13.84
C ASP A 87 -13.34 -9.58 -12.72
N LEU A 88 -12.99 -9.09 -11.52
CA LEU A 88 -13.93 -8.87 -10.42
C LEU A 88 -14.84 -7.63 -10.60
N GLY A 89 -14.58 -6.80 -11.61
CA GLY A 89 -15.43 -5.64 -11.92
C GLY A 89 -15.42 -4.54 -10.84
N LEU A 90 -14.32 -4.43 -10.06
CA LEU A 90 -14.20 -3.44 -9.00
C LEU A 90 -14.16 -2.02 -9.58
N SER A 91 -14.67 -1.05 -8.82
CA SER A 91 -14.78 0.34 -9.26
C SER A 91 -14.44 1.31 -8.14
N SER A 92 -14.37 2.60 -8.45
CA SER A 92 -14.16 3.63 -7.43
C SER A 92 -15.31 3.75 -6.42
N ALA A 93 -16.53 3.35 -6.81
CA ALA A 93 -17.68 3.29 -5.90
C ALA A 93 -17.70 2.00 -5.05
N GLN A 94 -16.92 1.00 -5.45
CA GLN A 94 -16.87 -0.33 -4.85
C GLN A 94 -15.41 -0.79 -4.75
N PRO A 95 -14.64 -0.22 -3.80
CA PRO A 95 -13.20 -0.43 -3.70
C PRO A 95 -12.86 -1.84 -3.21
N LEU A 96 -11.59 -2.21 -3.38
CA LEU A 96 -10.99 -3.35 -2.71
C LEU A 96 -10.66 -2.98 -1.26
N ILE A 97 -11.03 -3.81 -0.30
CA ILE A 97 -10.59 -3.66 1.09
C ILE A 97 -9.77 -4.87 1.52
N VAL A 98 -8.58 -4.64 2.06
CA VAL A 98 -7.70 -5.69 2.57
C VAL A 98 -7.74 -5.67 4.10
N LEU A 99 -8.23 -6.75 4.69
CA LEU A 99 -8.16 -7.02 6.14
C LEU A 99 -7.01 -8.00 6.39
N SER A 100 -5.80 -7.48 6.52
CA SER A 100 -4.61 -8.28 6.81
C SER A 100 -3.66 -7.60 7.80
N GLY A 101 -2.77 -8.40 8.37
CA GLY A 101 -1.52 -7.90 8.92
C GLY A 101 -0.57 -7.41 7.82
N ASN A 102 0.66 -7.12 8.22
CA ASN A 102 1.72 -6.80 7.29
C ASN A 102 2.33 -8.10 6.75
N ASP A 103 2.15 -8.36 5.47
CA ASP A 103 2.66 -9.54 4.76
C ASP A 103 2.88 -9.23 3.27
N LEU A 104 3.53 -10.14 2.55
CA LEU A 104 3.82 -9.95 1.12
C LEU A 104 2.56 -9.96 0.26
N ASP A 105 1.59 -10.83 0.54
CA ASP A 105 0.39 -10.97 -0.29
C ASP A 105 -0.46 -9.67 -0.23
N HIS A 106 -0.50 -9.02 0.94
CA HIS A 106 -1.08 -7.70 1.12
C HIS A 106 -0.33 -6.67 0.25
N ALA A 107 0.99 -6.59 0.35
CA ALA A 107 1.78 -5.64 -0.44
C ALA A 107 1.55 -5.85 -1.96
N MET A 108 1.55 -7.10 -2.40
CA MET A 108 1.34 -7.49 -3.80
C MET A 108 -0.05 -7.12 -4.30
N LEU A 109 -1.10 -7.39 -3.52
CA LEU A 109 -2.47 -7.05 -3.89
C LEU A 109 -2.69 -5.53 -3.93
N THR A 110 -2.07 -4.79 -3.00
CA THR A 110 -2.09 -3.32 -3.00
C THR A 110 -1.45 -2.75 -4.24
N LEU A 111 -0.26 -3.23 -4.59
CA LEU A 111 0.43 -2.79 -5.80
C LEU A 111 -0.34 -3.16 -7.07
N ALA A 112 -0.99 -4.33 -7.11
CA ALA A 112 -1.84 -4.75 -8.21
C ALA A 112 -3.06 -3.85 -8.39
N ALA A 113 -3.77 -3.52 -7.31
CA ALA A 113 -4.91 -2.60 -7.37
C ALA A 113 -4.50 -1.22 -7.89
N MET A 114 -3.39 -0.68 -7.36
CA MET A 114 -2.81 0.60 -7.82
C MET A 114 -2.39 0.56 -9.28
N HIS A 115 -1.88 -0.58 -9.77
CA HIS A 115 -1.43 -0.76 -11.15
C HIS A 115 -2.56 -0.58 -12.16
N VAL A 116 -3.78 -1.02 -11.83
CA VAL A 116 -4.96 -0.88 -12.69
C VAL A 116 -5.93 0.23 -12.24
N GLY A 117 -5.52 1.07 -11.28
CA GLY A 117 -6.31 2.21 -10.82
C GLY A 117 -7.56 1.85 -10.02
N ILE A 118 -7.61 0.65 -9.43
CA ILE A 118 -8.70 0.23 -8.53
C ILE A 118 -8.40 0.81 -7.14
N PRO A 119 -9.32 1.59 -6.54
CA PRO A 119 -9.11 2.09 -5.19
C PRO A 119 -9.04 0.97 -4.16
N ILE A 120 -8.10 1.10 -3.24
CA ILE A 120 -7.83 0.11 -2.21
C ILE A 120 -7.73 0.76 -0.84
N GLY A 121 -8.33 0.13 0.17
CA GLY A 121 -8.20 0.48 1.57
C GLY A 121 -7.71 -0.69 2.42
N THR A 122 -6.96 -0.39 3.47
CA THR A 122 -6.44 -1.41 4.39
C THR A 122 -7.10 -1.28 5.75
N VAL A 123 -7.60 -2.38 6.31
CA VAL A 123 -8.16 -2.43 7.65
C VAL A 123 -7.28 -3.30 8.53
N SER A 124 -6.88 -2.76 9.69
CA SER A 124 -6.03 -3.49 10.63
C SER A 124 -6.78 -4.68 11.26
N VAL A 125 -6.10 -5.82 11.35
CA VAL A 125 -6.58 -7.01 12.07
C VAL A 125 -6.87 -6.76 13.55
N ALA A 126 -6.38 -5.67 14.15
CA ALA A 126 -6.71 -5.29 15.53
C ALA A 126 -8.22 -5.01 15.74
N TYR A 127 -8.94 -4.70 14.66
CA TYR A 127 -10.40 -4.54 14.68
C TYR A 127 -11.18 -5.86 14.63
N SER A 128 -10.53 -6.97 14.28
CA SER A 128 -11.16 -8.30 14.16
C SER A 128 -10.66 -9.32 15.19
N LYS A 129 -9.38 -9.27 15.57
CA LYS A 129 -8.74 -10.32 16.38
C LYS A 129 -9.22 -10.30 17.84
N GLY A 130 -9.69 -11.44 18.33
CA GLY A 130 -10.04 -11.66 19.75
C GLY A 130 -11.24 -10.86 20.25
N ARG A 131 -12.05 -10.31 19.34
CA ARG A 131 -13.25 -9.52 19.69
C ARG A 131 -14.49 -10.41 19.67
N LYS A 132 -15.38 -10.18 20.64
CA LYS A 132 -16.76 -10.73 20.63
C LYS A 132 -17.74 -9.79 19.91
N ASP A 133 -17.37 -8.52 19.77
CA ASP A 133 -18.15 -7.48 19.09
C ASP A 133 -17.37 -6.95 17.88
N TYR A 134 -17.99 -7.04 16.70
CA TYR A 134 -17.45 -6.60 15.41
C TYR A 134 -18.08 -5.29 14.92
N SER A 135 -18.89 -4.61 15.75
CA SER A 135 -19.59 -3.37 15.41
C SER A 135 -18.67 -2.33 14.75
N LYS A 136 -17.47 -2.12 15.29
CA LYS A 136 -16.47 -1.20 14.72
C LYS A 136 -16.00 -1.61 13.33
N LEU A 137 -15.74 -2.90 13.11
CA LEU A 137 -15.33 -3.40 11.80
C LEU A 137 -16.47 -3.23 10.80
N THR A 138 -17.70 -3.57 11.18
CA THR A 138 -18.90 -3.38 10.35
C THR A 138 -19.11 -1.92 9.99
N THR A 139 -18.97 -0.99 10.95
CA THR A 139 -19.09 0.46 10.68
C THR A 139 -18.04 0.94 9.69
N ILE A 140 -16.79 0.47 9.82
CA ILE A 140 -15.70 0.81 8.89
C ILE A 140 -16.05 0.29 7.49
N LEU A 141 -16.40 -0.99 7.36
CA LEU A 141 -16.71 -1.60 6.06
C LEU A 141 -17.93 -0.95 5.39
N ASN A 142 -18.97 -0.62 6.16
CA ASN A 142 -20.14 0.08 5.64
C ASN A 142 -19.79 1.48 5.11
N GLY A 143 -18.82 2.17 5.73
CA GLY A 143 -18.34 3.47 5.25
C GLY A 143 -17.61 3.39 3.90
N PHE A 144 -16.98 2.26 3.60
CA PHE A 144 -16.23 2.06 2.35
C PHE A 144 -17.08 1.50 1.21
N ASN A 145 -18.21 0.85 1.49
CA ASN A 145 -19.03 0.14 0.50
C ASN A 145 -18.19 -0.77 -0.43
N PRO A 146 -17.39 -1.71 0.12
CA PRO A 146 -16.44 -2.48 -0.67
C PRO A 146 -17.12 -3.35 -1.73
N GLY A 147 -16.52 -3.41 -2.92
CA GLY A 147 -16.89 -4.38 -3.95
C GLY A 147 -16.29 -5.76 -3.69
N CYS A 148 -15.14 -5.80 -3.01
CA CYS A 148 -14.48 -7.01 -2.58
C CYS A 148 -13.71 -6.76 -1.28
N ILE A 149 -13.74 -7.75 -0.38
CA ILE A 149 -12.89 -7.78 0.81
C ILE A 149 -11.93 -8.96 0.70
N PHE A 150 -10.63 -8.69 0.73
CA PHE A 150 -9.58 -9.70 0.79
C PHE A 150 -9.10 -9.88 2.23
N VAL A 151 -8.90 -11.13 2.65
CA VAL A 151 -8.48 -11.50 4.01
C VAL A 151 -7.34 -12.51 3.92
N ILE A 152 -6.23 -12.25 4.60
CA ILE A 152 -5.07 -13.16 4.63
C ILE A 152 -4.98 -13.79 6.02
N THR A 153 -4.91 -15.13 6.06
CA THR A 153 -5.21 -15.90 7.27
C THR A 153 -3.99 -16.12 8.16
N LYS A 154 -4.02 -15.47 9.34
CA LYS A 154 -3.76 -16.09 10.66
C LYS A 154 -4.84 -15.65 11.68
N ILE A 155 -6.09 -15.53 11.22
CA ILE A 155 -7.22 -15.15 12.08
C ILE A 155 -7.77 -16.40 12.76
N GLN A 156 -8.12 -16.28 14.05
CA GLN A 156 -8.46 -17.36 14.98
C GLN A 156 -9.57 -18.33 14.49
N PRO A 157 -9.63 -19.57 15.02
CA PRO A 157 -10.70 -20.52 14.73
C PRO A 157 -12.04 -19.97 15.23
N GLY A 158 -13.01 -19.78 14.33
CA GLY A 158 -14.34 -19.27 14.67
C GLY A 158 -14.99 -18.44 13.56
N LEU A 159 -14.21 -17.86 12.67
CA LEU A 159 -14.71 -17.47 11.35
C LEU A 159 -14.83 -18.74 10.50
N LYS A 160 -16.02 -19.02 9.96
CA LYS A 160 -16.13 -20.09 8.95
C LYS A 160 -15.21 -19.74 7.76
N PRO A 161 -14.71 -20.72 6.98
CA PRO A 161 -14.00 -20.43 5.74
C PRO A 161 -14.96 -19.63 4.85
N PHE A 162 -14.67 -18.36 4.62
CA PHE A 162 -15.57 -17.47 3.89
C PHE A 162 -14.94 -16.90 2.63
N LYS A 163 -15.77 -17.02 1.59
CA LYS A 163 -15.74 -16.53 0.22
C LYS A 163 -15.02 -15.19 0.00
N ILE A 164 -14.43 -15.07 -1.19
CA ILE A 164 -14.41 -13.82 -1.95
C ILE A 164 -15.86 -13.33 -1.97
N VAL A 165 -16.21 -12.36 -1.13
CA VAL A 165 -17.52 -11.71 -1.19
C VAL A 165 -17.39 -10.59 -2.20
N VAL A 166 -17.67 -10.94 -3.46
CA VAL A 166 -18.13 -9.95 -4.44
C VAL A 166 -19.55 -9.58 -4.00
N SER A 167 -19.82 -8.29 -3.80
CA SER A 167 -21.17 -7.82 -3.49
C SER A 167 -22.18 -8.23 -4.55
#